data_AF-A0A6A6TJ44-F1
#
_entry.id   AF-A0A6A6TJ44-F1
#
_cell.length_a   1.000
_cell.length_b   1.000
_cell.length_c   1.000
_cell.angle_alpha   90.00
_cell.angle_beta   90.00
_cell.angle_gamma   90.00
#
_symmetry.space_group_name_H-M   'P 1'
#
loop_
_entity.id
_entity.type
_entity.pdbx_description
1 polymer ?
#
loop_
_entity_poly.entity_id
_entity_poly.type
_entity_poly.pdbx_seq_one_letter_code
_entity_poly.pdbx_strand_id
1 'polypeptide(L)'
;MALPAHQRLYDDDTDEELSDEQVRELLKEAERSLRAKQAASQKPAADTPFKLPRLNPGHIADSSTTKDGKLDPSKLIDKEQRALADGIKKIEDPIQVKKQKREEKKATAGSDWFNLPRTEVTPELRRDLQLLKMRSVLDPKRHYKKMNSKSDVPAFSQVGTIVEGPTEYFNARINKKDRKGTFVDEVLAQEAVTGRFKSKAEQIQSAKASGKKNFYKALKAKRKGGVGKR
;
A
#
# COMPACT_ATOMS: atom_id res chain seq x y z
N MET A 1 23.97 -41.13 -12.87
CA MET A 1 22.69 -41.04 -12.14
C MET A 1 22.15 -39.63 -12.32
N ALA A 2 21.19 -39.47 -13.23
CA ALA A 2 20.61 -38.18 -13.59
C ALA A 2 19.34 -37.95 -12.75
N LEU A 3 19.24 -36.78 -12.12
CA LEU A 3 18.08 -36.36 -11.33
C LEU A 3 16.93 -35.95 -12.28
N PRO A 4 15.66 -36.33 -12.02
CA PRO A 4 14.54 -35.89 -12.83
C PRO A 4 14.21 -34.41 -12.55
N ALA A 5 14.15 -33.61 -13.62
CA ALA A 5 13.72 -32.24 -13.58
C ALA A 5 12.21 -32.16 -13.27
N HIS A 6 11.82 -31.32 -12.31
CA HIS A 6 10.43 -30.95 -12.09
C HIS A 6 9.87 -30.24 -13.32
N GLN A 7 8.84 -30.83 -13.91
CA GLN A 7 8.06 -30.24 -14.98
C GLN A 7 7.19 -29.13 -14.36
N ARG A 8 7.31 -27.91 -14.87
CA ARG A 8 6.48 -26.77 -14.49
C ARG A 8 5.04 -27.07 -14.91
N LEU A 9 4.14 -27.16 -13.93
CA LEU A 9 2.70 -27.13 -14.15
C LEU A 9 2.37 -25.75 -14.70
N TYR A 10 1.95 -25.72 -15.96
CA TYR A 10 1.18 -24.60 -16.50
C TYR A 10 -0.25 -24.80 -15.99
N ASP A 11 -0.75 -23.83 -15.22
CA ASP A 11 -2.17 -23.70 -14.93
C ASP A 11 -2.87 -23.37 -16.25
N ASP A 12 -3.48 -24.39 -16.85
CA ASP A 12 -4.37 -24.25 -17.99
C ASP A 12 -5.80 -24.23 -17.44
N ASP A 13 -6.23 -23.06 -16.94
CA ASP A 13 -7.64 -22.74 -16.71
C ASP A 13 -8.32 -22.53 -18.08
N THR A 14 -8.44 -23.62 -18.85
CA THR A 14 -9.32 -23.69 -20.01
C THR A 14 -10.63 -24.29 -19.54
N ASP A 15 -11.62 -23.42 -19.34
CA ASP A 15 -13.03 -23.81 -19.34
C ASP A 15 -13.36 -24.37 -20.73
N GLU A 16 -13.04 -25.64 -20.98
CA GLU A 16 -13.48 -26.36 -22.17
C GLU A 16 -15.01 -26.51 -22.10
N GLU A 17 -15.73 -25.57 -22.73
CA GLU A 17 -17.14 -25.72 -23.05
C GLU A 17 -17.32 -27.01 -23.88
N LEU A 18 -17.73 -28.09 -23.22
CA LEU A 18 -18.10 -29.34 -23.87
C LEU A 18 -19.11 -29.04 -24.97
N SER A 19 -18.77 -29.41 -26.21
CA SER A 19 -19.68 -29.24 -27.34
C SER A 19 -20.96 -30.06 -27.12
N ASP A 20 -22.09 -29.56 -27.61
CA ASP A 20 -23.40 -30.24 -27.50
C ASP A 20 -23.38 -31.69 -28.01
N GLU A 21 -22.45 -32.02 -28.92
CA GLU A 21 -22.24 -33.37 -29.43
C GLU A 21 -21.61 -34.30 -28.38
N GLN A 22 -20.61 -33.82 -27.63
CA GLN A 22 -19.97 -34.57 -26.55
C GLN A 22 -20.94 -34.83 -25.39
N VAL A 23 -21.81 -33.86 -25.08
CA VAL A 23 -22.87 -34.03 -24.07
C VAL A 23 -23.86 -35.12 -24.48
N ARG A 24 -24.25 -35.17 -25.75
CA ARG A 24 -25.16 -36.21 -26.29
C ARG A 24 -24.53 -37.60 -26.26
N GLU A 25 -23.23 -37.70 -26.54
CA GLU A 25 -22.51 -38.96 -26.50
C GLU A 25 -22.41 -39.50 -25.06
N LEU A 26 -22.09 -38.63 -24.11
CA LEU A 26 -22.00 -38.95 -22.69
C LEU A 26 -23.36 -39.39 -22.11
N LEU A 27 -24.45 -38.77 -22.56
CA LEU A 27 -25.82 -39.19 -22.20
C LEU A 27 -26.17 -40.58 -22.76
N LYS A 28 -25.81 -40.89 -24.00
CA LYS A 28 -26.02 -42.24 -24.58
C LYS A 28 -25.21 -43.31 -23.87
N GLU A 29 -24.00 -42.98 -23.43
CA GLU A 29 -23.14 -43.89 -22.67
C GLU A 29 -23.71 -44.17 -21.27
N ALA A 30 -24.20 -43.13 -20.60
CA ALA A 30 -24.91 -43.26 -19.33
C ALA A 30 -26.16 -44.12 -19.46
N GLU A 31 -26.94 -43.96 -20.53
CA GLU A 31 -28.13 -44.79 -20.81
C GLU A 31 -27.78 -46.28 -20.95
N ARG A 32 -26.72 -46.61 -21.69
CA ARG A 32 -26.24 -47.99 -21.86
C ARG A 32 -25.79 -48.59 -20.54
N SER A 33 -25.05 -47.83 -19.74
CA SER A 33 -24.60 -48.27 -18.41
C SER A 33 -25.76 -48.50 -17.45
N LEU A 34 -26.77 -47.63 -17.44
CA LEU A 34 -27.97 -47.81 -16.62
C LEU A 34 -28.74 -49.06 -17.05
N ARG A 35 -28.89 -49.29 -18.35
CA ARG A 35 -29.60 -50.46 -18.89
C ARG A 35 -28.86 -51.76 -18.60
N ALA A 36 -27.53 -51.77 -18.68
CA ALA A 36 -26.71 -52.90 -18.26
C ALA A 36 -26.84 -53.18 -16.75
N LYS A 37 -26.88 -52.12 -15.92
CA LYS A 37 -27.09 -52.25 -14.47
C LYS A 37 -28.49 -52.75 -14.13
N GLN A 38 -29.52 -52.31 -14.87
CA GLN A 38 -30.89 -52.79 -14.72
C GLN A 38 -31.02 -54.26 -15.14
N ALA A 39 -30.34 -54.69 -16.21
CA ALA A 39 -30.28 -56.09 -16.62
C ALA A 39 -29.54 -56.98 -15.61
N ALA A 40 -28.50 -56.47 -14.94
CA ALA A 40 -27.77 -57.19 -13.89
C ALA A 40 -28.57 -57.35 -12.57
N SER A 41 -29.59 -56.52 -12.33
CA SER A 41 -30.45 -56.57 -11.14
C SER A 41 -31.66 -57.51 -11.26
N GLN A 42 -31.89 -58.15 -12.41
CA GLN A 42 -32.96 -59.14 -12.58
C GLN A 42 -32.39 -60.56 -12.59
N LYS A 43 -32.09 -61.10 -11.40
CA LYS A 43 -32.00 -62.55 -11.19
C LYS A 43 -33.38 -63.07 -10.76
N PRO A 44 -33.92 -64.14 -11.36
CA PRO A 44 -35.17 -64.74 -10.88
C PRO A 44 -34.93 -65.40 -9.52
N ALA A 45 -35.69 -64.99 -8.51
CA ALA A 45 -35.70 -65.60 -7.19
C ALA A 45 -36.42 -66.96 -7.25
N ALA A 46 -35.73 -68.03 -6.87
CA ALA A 46 -36.33 -69.34 -6.70
C ALA A 46 -37.27 -69.36 -5.48
N ASP A 47 -38.40 -70.03 -5.61
CA ASP A 47 -39.43 -70.22 -4.60
C ASP A 47 -38.85 -70.78 -3.30
N THR A 48 -38.81 -69.93 -2.28
CA THR A 48 -38.63 -70.31 -0.88
C THR A 48 -39.76 -69.68 -0.07
N PRO A 49 -40.32 -70.38 0.94
CA PRO A 49 -41.50 -69.92 1.66
C PRO A 49 -41.24 -68.56 2.33
N PHE A 50 -42.10 -67.59 2.00
CA PHE A 50 -42.06 -66.21 2.48
C PHE A 50 -41.88 -66.14 4.00
N LYS A 51 -40.70 -65.71 4.44
CA LYS A 51 -40.46 -65.23 5.80
C LYS A 51 -40.07 -63.76 5.71
N LEU A 52 -41.00 -62.88 6.07
CA LEU A 52 -40.78 -61.44 6.07
C LEU A 52 -39.49 -61.13 6.85
N PRO A 53 -38.50 -60.44 6.25
CA PRO A 53 -37.34 -60.00 7.00
C PRO A 53 -37.81 -59.07 8.12
N ARG A 54 -37.28 -59.28 9.33
CA ARG A 54 -37.57 -58.38 10.45
C ARG A 54 -37.06 -56.99 10.05
N LEU A 55 -37.99 -56.04 9.93
CA LEU A 55 -37.65 -54.63 9.84
C LEU A 55 -36.93 -54.28 11.15
N ASN A 56 -35.61 -54.11 11.07
CA ASN A 56 -34.89 -53.35 12.07
C ASN A 56 -35.05 -51.89 11.62
N PRO A 57 -36.02 -51.12 12.16
CA PRO A 57 -35.87 -49.69 12.09
C PRO A 57 -34.53 -49.43 12.78
N GLY A 58 -33.58 -48.76 12.14
CA GLY A 58 -32.34 -48.42 12.80
C GLY A 58 -32.59 -47.48 13.99
N HIS A 59 -31.68 -46.54 14.21
CA HIS A 59 -32.00 -45.46 15.12
C HIS A 59 -33.20 -44.66 14.58
N ILE A 60 -34.35 -44.79 15.25
CA ILE A 60 -35.52 -43.95 15.02
C ILE A 60 -35.13 -42.59 15.54
N ALA A 61 -35.16 -41.56 14.66
CA ALA A 61 -34.73 -40.21 15.00
C ALA A 61 -35.28 -39.79 16.37
N ASP A 62 -34.39 -39.35 17.26
CA ASP A 62 -34.77 -38.84 18.57
C ASP A 62 -35.88 -37.80 18.40
N SER A 63 -37.06 -38.09 18.93
CA SER A 63 -38.19 -37.16 18.87
C SER A 63 -37.73 -35.82 19.45
N SER A 64 -37.85 -34.76 18.67
CA SER A 64 -37.48 -33.39 19.08
C SER A 64 -38.39 -32.81 20.18
N THR A 65 -39.23 -33.64 20.81
CA THR A 65 -40.19 -33.27 21.83
C THR A 65 -39.66 -33.54 23.24
N THR A 66 -39.70 -32.52 24.09
CA THR A 66 -39.55 -32.61 25.54
C THR A 66 -40.68 -33.48 26.13
N LYS A 67 -40.52 -33.96 27.37
CA LYS A 67 -41.51 -34.81 28.09
C LYS A 67 -42.91 -34.18 28.20
N ASP A 68 -43.02 -32.87 28.01
CA ASP A 68 -44.27 -32.10 28.04
C ASP A 68 -44.90 -31.88 26.64
N GLY A 69 -44.41 -32.56 25.60
CA GLY A 69 -44.89 -32.41 24.22
C GLY A 69 -44.44 -31.13 23.50
N LYS A 70 -43.57 -30.33 24.14
CA LYS A 70 -43.00 -29.11 23.56
C LYS A 70 -41.73 -29.43 22.76
N LEU A 71 -41.40 -28.67 21.72
CA LEU A 71 -40.19 -28.90 20.92
C LEU A 71 -38.94 -28.34 21.65
N ASP A 72 -37.86 -29.13 21.74
CA ASP A 72 -36.58 -28.76 22.37
C ASP A 72 -35.75 -27.85 21.42
N PRO A 73 -35.64 -26.53 21.68
CA PRO A 73 -34.96 -25.58 20.77
C PRO A 73 -33.46 -25.86 20.61
N SER A 74 -32.85 -26.58 21.55
CA SER A 74 -31.42 -26.91 21.54
C SER A 74 -31.05 -28.08 20.61
N LYS A 75 -32.04 -28.85 20.14
CA LYS A 75 -31.85 -29.97 19.20
C LYS A 75 -32.28 -29.61 17.76
N LEU A 76 -32.91 -28.46 17.59
CA LEU A 76 -33.43 -27.95 16.31
C LEU A 76 -32.35 -27.29 15.44
N ILE A 77 -31.30 -26.76 16.06
CA ILE A 77 -30.25 -26.00 15.39
C ILE A 77 -28.91 -26.58 15.82
N ASP A 78 -28.03 -26.87 14.85
CA ASP A 78 -26.68 -27.31 15.15
C ASP A 78 -25.94 -26.26 15.98
N LYS A 79 -25.12 -26.73 16.92
CA LYS A 79 -24.37 -25.84 17.83
C LYS A 79 -23.54 -24.80 17.07
N GLU A 80 -23.02 -25.16 15.90
CA GLU A 80 -22.27 -24.28 15.01
C GLU A 80 -23.15 -23.18 14.41
N GLN A 81 -24.35 -23.52 13.95
CA GLN A 81 -25.31 -22.57 13.39
C GLN A 81 -25.82 -21.59 14.47
N ARG A 82 -26.01 -22.09 15.69
CA ARG A 82 -26.40 -21.26 16.84
C ARG A 82 -25.28 -20.30 17.25
N ALA A 83 -24.03 -20.77 17.30
CA ALA A 83 -22.88 -19.91 17.56
C ALA A 83 -22.69 -18.83 16.47
N LEU A 84 -22.98 -19.15 15.20
CA LEU A 84 -22.95 -18.19 14.10
C LEU A 84 -24.09 -17.16 14.16
N ALA A 85 -25.25 -17.54 14.71
CA ALA A 85 -26.41 -16.67 14.89
C ALA A 85 -26.25 -15.75 16.11
N ASP A 86 -25.75 -16.28 17.23
CA ASP A 86 -25.56 -15.57 18.49
C ASP A 86 -24.26 -14.72 18.49
N GLY A 87 -23.37 -14.94 17.53
CA GLY A 87 -22.17 -14.13 17.33
C GLY A 87 -22.50 -12.69 16.93
N ILE A 88 -21.91 -11.72 17.62
CA ILE A 88 -22.10 -10.29 17.32
C ILE A 88 -21.62 -10.00 15.90
N LYS A 89 -22.57 -9.79 14.97
CA LYS A 89 -22.29 -9.38 13.61
C LYS A 89 -21.96 -7.89 13.60
N LYS A 90 -20.71 -7.54 13.31
CA LYS A 90 -20.34 -6.16 13.01
C LYS A 90 -21.01 -5.77 11.69
N ILE A 91 -22.10 -5.02 11.79
CA ILE A 91 -22.78 -4.44 10.63
C ILE A 91 -22.03 -3.14 10.30
N GLU A 92 -21.23 -3.17 9.24
CA GLU A 92 -20.54 -1.98 8.76
C GLU A 92 -21.38 -1.30 7.67
N ASP A 93 -21.58 0.01 7.79
CA ASP A 93 -22.28 0.79 6.78
C ASP A 93 -21.48 0.78 5.46
N PRO A 94 -22.02 0.26 4.34
CA PRO A 94 -21.26 0.10 3.10
C PRO A 94 -20.79 1.45 2.52
N ILE A 95 -21.48 2.54 2.85
CA ILE A 95 -21.11 3.90 2.46
C ILE A 95 -19.90 4.39 3.25
N GLN A 96 -19.88 4.16 4.56
CA GLN A 96 -18.77 4.57 5.44
C GLN A 96 -17.50 3.79 5.08
N VAL A 97 -17.62 2.47 4.86
CA VAL A 97 -16.50 1.62 4.43
C VAL A 97 -15.94 2.09 3.08
N LYS A 98 -16.81 2.42 2.11
CA LYS A 98 -16.37 2.96 0.81
C LYS A 98 -15.69 4.32 0.95
N LYS A 99 -16.15 5.18 1.87
CA LYS A 99 -15.55 6.49 2.15
C LYS A 99 -14.16 6.33 2.78
N GLN A 100 -14.03 5.51 3.82
CA GLN A 100 -12.76 5.22 4.49
C GLN A 100 -11.73 4.65 3.50
N LYS A 101 -12.10 3.66 2.70
CA LYS A 101 -11.22 3.11 1.64
C LYS A 101 -10.78 4.16 0.62
N ARG A 102 -11.63 5.15 0.30
CA ARG A 102 -11.26 6.27 -0.59
C ARG A 102 -10.29 7.23 0.09
N GLU A 103 -10.42 7.46 1.39
CA GLU A 103 -9.51 8.31 2.17
C GLU A 103 -8.15 7.65 2.34
N GLU A 104 -8.11 6.36 2.65
CA GLU A 104 -6.87 5.55 2.71
C GLU A 104 -6.11 5.56 1.38
N LYS A 105 -6.83 5.41 0.26
CA LYS A 105 -6.27 5.53 -1.09
C LYS A 105 -5.75 6.94 -1.42
N LYS A 106 -6.27 7.99 -0.78
CA LYS A 106 -5.79 9.37 -0.96
C LYS A 106 -4.66 9.73 0.00
N ALA A 107 -4.59 9.04 1.14
CA ALA A 107 -3.55 9.21 2.13
C ALA A 107 -2.21 8.64 1.66
N THR A 108 -2.25 7.77 0.66
CA THR A 108 -1.12 6.94 0.27
C THR A 108 -0.93 6.95 -1.24
N ALA A 109 0.31 6.89 -1.72
CA ALA A 109 0.62 6.84 -3.16
C ALA A 109 0.16 5.53 -3.85
N GLY A 110 -0.24 4.51 -3.08
CA GLY A 110 -0.73 3.21 -3.55
C GLY A 110 0.27 2.07 -3.33
N SER A 111 -0.17 0.84 -3.64
CA SER A 111 0.62 -0.40 -3.51
C SER A 111 1.84 -0.42 -4.42
N ASP A 112 1.72 0.15 -5.62
CA ASP A 112 2.79 0.19 -6.63
C ASP A 112 4.00 1.00 -6.14
N TRP A 113 3.77 1.88 -5.15
CA TRP A 113 4.79 2.68 -4.50
C TRP A 113 4.85 2.43 -2.99
N PHE A 114 4.76 1.14 -2.61
CA PHE A 114 4.95 0.61 -1.25
C PHE A 114 4.22 1.41 -0.17
N ASN A 115 3.04 1.92 -0.49
CA ASN A 115 2.24 2.73 0.40
C ASN A 115 2.96 3.99 0.95
N LEU A 116 3.68 4.72 0.10
CA LEU A 116 4.30 5.99 0.50
C LEU A 116 3.24 6.99 1.01
N PRO A 117 3.41 7.55 2.22
CA PRO A 117 2.42 8.45 2.80
C PRO A 117 2.39 9.81 2.10
N ARG A 118 1.25 10.47 2.21
CA ARG A 118 1.05 11.85 1.75
C ARG A 118 1.93 12.80 2.56
N THR A 119 2.49 13.79 1.88
CA THR A 119 3.38 14.77 2.51
C THR A 119 2.61 15.62 3.52
N GLU A 120 3.05 15.59 4.77
CA GLU A 120 2.64 16.53 5.81
C GLU A 120 3.52 17.78 5.75
N VAL A 121 2.93 18.93 5.42
CA VAL A 121 3.70 20.16 5.19
C VAL A 121 4.03 20.85 6.51
N THR A 122 5.00 20.32 7.23
CA THR A 122 5.58 20.98 8.41
C THR A 122 6.44 22.18 7.97
N PRO A 123 6.58 23.23 8.80
CA PRO A 123 7.40 24.39 8.45
C PRO A 123 8.89 24.03 8.27
N GLU A 124 9.39 23.00 8.97
CA GLU A 124 10.74 22.47 8.82
C GLU A 124 10.91 21.80 7.45
N LEU A 125 10.02 20.86 7.12
CA LEU A 125 10.06 20.16 5.84
C LEU A 125 9.92 21.13 4.66
N ARG A 126 9.10 22.17 4.80
CA ARG A 126 8.97 23.20 3.77
C ARG A 126 10.29 23.92 3.49
N ARG A 127 11.09 24.21 4.53
CA ARG A 127 12.41 24.83 4.38
C ARG A 127 13.39 23.86 3.71
N ASP A 128 13.40 22.60 4.12
CA ASP A 128 14.23 21.56 3.53
C ASP A 128 13.93 21.37 2.03
N LEU A 129 12.64 21.30 1.67
CA LEU A 129 12.19 21.18 0.28
C LEU A 129 12.56 22.41 -0.56
N GLN A 130 12.42 23.61 0.01
CA GLN A 130 12.85 24.84 -0.64
C GLN A 130 14.37 24.84 -0.87
N LEU A 131 15.15 24.36 0.11
CA LEU A 131 16.59 24.23 0.00
C LEU A 131 16.99 23.23 -1.09
N LEU A 132 16.30 22.09 -1.15
CA LEU A 132 16.51 21.07 -2.19
C LEU A 132 16.22 21.61 -3.59
N LYS A 133 15.17 22.43 -3.75
CA LYS A 133 14.88 23.13 -5.01
C LYS A 133 16.01 24.08 -5.40
N MET A 134 16.62 24.75 -4.43
CA MET A 134 17.72 25.69 -4.61
C MET A 134 19.11 25.02 -4.52
N ARG A 135 19.20 23.69 -4.59
CA ARG A 135 20.46 22.94 -4.40
C ARG A 135 21.61 23.37 -5.33
N SER A 136 21.31 23.95 -6.48
CA SER A 136 22.32 24.49 -7.42
C SER A 136 23.08 25.70 -6.88
N VAL A 137 22.54 26.40 -5.88
CA VAL A 137 23.17 27.58 -5.27
C VAL A 137 24.11 27.18 -4.13
N LEU A 138 23.88 26.02 -3.53
CA LEU A 138 24.59 25.55 -2.33
C LEU A 138 26.09 25.37 -2.58
N ASP A 139 26.45 24.67 -3.66
CA ASP A 139 27.83 24.43 -4.04
C ASP A 139 28.06 24.97 -5.46
N PRO A 140 28.98 25.94 -5.65
CA PRO A 140 29.26 26.53 -6.95
C PRO A 140 29.90 25.54 -7.93
N LYS A 141 30.44 24.42 -7.45
CA LYS A 141 31.07 23.39 -8.29
C LYS A 141 30.08 22.30 -8.71
N ARG A 142 28.91 22.21 -8.06
CA ARG A 142 27.90 21.18 -8.36
C ARG A 142 26.75 21.77 -9.14
N HIS A 143 26.71 21.43 -10.43
CA HIS A 143 25.63 21.82 -11.33
C HIS A 143 24.61 20.68 -11.44
N TYR A 144 23.39 20.93 -10.97
CA TYR A 144 22.29 19.98 -11.04
C TYR A 144 21.38 20.25 -12.24
N LYS A 145 20.70 19.21 -12.73
CA LYS A 145 19.62 19.37 -13.70
C LYS A 145 18.51 20.25 -13.12
N LYS A 146 18.06 21.23 -13.90
CA LYS A 146 16.98 22.15 -13.52
C LYS A 146 15.67 21.38 -13.37
N MET A 147 15.05 21.48 -12.20
CA MET A 147 13.69 20.99 -11.98
C MET A 147 12.71 22.10 -12.37
N ASN A 148 11.79 21.79 -13.28
CA ASN A 148 10.74 22.70 -13.73
C ASN A 148 9.38 22.41 -13.06
N SER A 149 9.37 21.73 -11.91
CA SER A 149 8.12 21.47 -11.19
C SER A 149 7.51 22.77 -10.69
N LYS A 150 6.21 22.94 -10.98
CA LYS A 150 5.46 24.15 -10.61
C LYS A 150 5.17 24.20 -9.11
N SER A 151 5.05 23.04 -8.46
CA SER A 151 4.90 22.91 -7.01
C SER A 151 6.27 22.77 -6.34
N ASP A 152 6.43 23.49 -5.22
CA ASP A 152 7.61 23.37 -4.35
C ASP A 152 7.56 22.11 -3.49
N VAL A 153 6.35 21.63 -3.18
CA VAL A 153 6.11 20.49 -2.30
C VAL A 153 5.56 19.31 -3.11
N PRO A 154 6.19 18.13 -3.05
CA PRO A 154 5.65 16.91 -3.67
C PRO A 154 4.41 16.43 -2.91
N ALA A 155 3.46 15.80 -3.62
CA ALA A 155 2.22 15.30 -3.01
C ALA A 155 2.46 14.19 -1.97
N PHE A 156 3.44 13.32 -2.23
CA PHE A 156 3.85 12.22 -1.35
C PHE A 156 5.35 12.34 -1.11
N SER A 157 5.77 12.22 0.15
CA SER A 157 7.18 12.29 0.55
C SER A 157 7.39 11.72 1.94
N GLN A 158 8.62 11.32 2.20
CA GLN A 158 9.06 10.85 3.51
C GLN A 158 10.48 11.33 3.75
N VAL A 159 10.77 11.69 4.99
CA VAL A 159 12.13 12.05 5.42
C VAL A 159 12.80 10.78 5.96
N GLY A 160 13.96 10.44 5.40
CA GLY A 160 14.74 9.29 5.81
C GLY A 160 16.16 9.71 6.20
N THR A 161 16.82 8.88 7.00
CA THR A 161 18.25 9.04 7.35
C THR A 161 19.05 7.92 6.68
N ILE A 162 20.21 8.27 6.13
CA ILE A 162 21.11 7.30 5.50
C ILE A 162 21.71 6.41 6.60
N VAL A 163 21.56 5.09 6.45
CA VAL A 163 22.25 4.10 7.27
C VAL A 163 23.53 3.71 6.54
N GLU A 164 24.67 4.12 7.12
CA GLU A 164 26.00 3.88 6.55
C GLU A 164 26.31 2.38 6.51
N GLY A 165 26.99 1.93 5.45
CA GLY A 165 27.41 0.54 5.31
C GLY A 165 28.55 0.17 6.28
N PRO A 166 28.71 -1.12 6.64
CA PRO A 166 29.73 -1.55 7.59
C PRO A 166 31.17 -1.35 7.10
N THR A 167 31.38 -1.14 5.80
CA THR A 167 32.69 -0.99 5.16
C THR A 167 33.19 0.46 5.06
N GLU A 168 32.34 1.46 5.32
CA GLU A 168 32.64 2.87 5.00
C GLU A 168 32.93 3.73 6.25
N TYR A 169 33.77 3.21 7.15
CA TYR A 169 33.95 3.80 8.49
C TYR A 169 34.59 5.20 8.51
N PHE A 170 35.56 5.46 7.63
CA PHE A 170 36.39 6.67 7.75
C PHE A 170 35.95 7.85 6.88
N ASN A 171 35.31 7.60 5.73
CA ASN A 171 35.05 8.64 4.73
C ASN A 171 33.57 8.99 4.58
N ALA A 172 32.69 8.00 4.58
CA ALA A 172 31.25 8.23 4.37
C ALA A 172 30.51 8.51 5.68
N ARG A 173 31.08 8.09 6.82
CA ARG A 173 30.44 8.16 8.12
C ARG A 173 30.51 9.54 8.75
N ILE A 174 29.35 10.05 9.16
CA ILE A 174 29.24 11.31 9.91
C ILE A 174 29.33 11.00 11.40
N ASN A 175 30.21 11.70 12.12
CA ASN A 175 30.33 11.58 13.57
C ASN A 175 29.06 12.06 14.28
N LYS A 176 28.74 11.49 15.46
CA LYS A 176 27.52 11.79 16.21
C LYS A 176 27.28 13.29 16.46
N LYS A 177 28.34 14.07 16.68
CA LYS A 177 28.28 15.52 16.92
C LYS A 177 27.90 16.34 15.68
N ASP A 178 28.28 15.82 14.51
CA ASP A 178 28.10 16.49 13.22
C ASP A 178 26.74 16.13 12.60
N ARG A 179 26.12 15.02 13.02
CA ARG A 179 24.75 14.64 12.66
C ARG A 179 23.75 15.68 13.16
N LYS A 180 22.97 16.24 12.25
CA LYS A 180 21.88 17.20 12.54
C LYS A 180 20.52 16.57 12.28
N GLY A 181 19.47 17.19 12.82
CA GLY A 181 18.09 16.71 12.68
C GLY A 181 17.47 17.04 11.33
N THR A 182 17.78 18.22 10.79
CA THR A 182 17.24 18.70 9.50
C THR A 182 18.35 18.93 8.48
N PHE A 183 17.98 18.92 7.21
CA PHE A 183 18.92 19.17 6.13
C PHE A 183 19.40 20.64 6.12
N VAL A 184 18.50 21.57 6.44
CA VAL A 184 18.85 22.99 6.60
C VAL A 184 19.89 23.19 7.71
N ASP A 185 19.76 22.52 8.86
CA ASP A 185 20.71 22.67 9.97
C ASP A 185 22.11 22.19 9.62
N GLU A 186 22.21 21.13 8.81
CA GLU A 186 23.49 20.64 8.30
C GLU A 186 24.16 21.68 7.40
N VAL A 187 23.39 22.28 6.48
CA VAL A 187 23.89 23.34 5.60
C VAL A 187 24.31 24.59 6.37
N LEU A 188 23.58 24.96 7.43
CA LEU A 188 23.95 26.07 8.30
C LEU A 188 25.23 25.77 9.10
N ALA A 189 25.40 24.55 9.59
CA ALA A 189 26.63 24.14 10.27
C ALA A 189 27.84 24.21 9.33
N GLN A 190 27.67 23.80 8.07
CA GLN A 190 28.72 23.94 7.05
C GLN A 190 28.97 25.41 6.67
N GLU A 191 27.94 26.25 6.64
CA GLU A 191 28.09 27.68 6.38
C GLU A 191 28.87 28.39 7.48
N ALA A 192 28.66 28.04 8.75
CA ALA A 192 29.41 28.61 9.86
C ALA A 192 30.94 28.41 9.70
N VAL A 193 31.36 27.35 9.02
CA VAL A 193 32.77 27.07 8.72
C VAL A 193 33.23 27.77 7.44
N THR A 194 32.40 27.75 6.38
CA THR A 194 32.80 28.23 5.06
C THR A 194 32.63 29.74 4.84
N GLY A 195 31.67 30.39 5.53
CA GLY A 195 31.35 31.81 5.42
C GLY A 195 30.88 32.29 4.04
N ARG A 196 30.74 31.38 3.07
CA ARG A 196 30.51 31.72 1.66
C ARG A 196 29.18 32.43 1.44
N PHE A 197 28.09 31.94 2.05
CA PHE A 197 26.78 32.53 1.82
C PHE A 197 26.72 33.95 2.35
N LYS A 198 27.27 34.21 3.54
CA LYS A 198 27.45 35.57 4.06
C LYS A 198 28.20 36.48 3.10
N SER A 199 29.42 36.12 2.68
CA SER A 199 30.21 36.96 1.76
C SER A 199 29.51 37.19 0.42
N LYS A 200 28.85 36.15 -0.12
CA LYS A 200 28.10 36.28 -1.38
C LYS A 200 26.85 37.14 -1.22
N ALA A 201 26.14 37.02 -0.10
CA ALA A 201 24.99 37.84 0.23
C ALA A 201 25.38 39.32 0.35
N GLU A 202 26.48 39.63 1.04
CA GLU A 202 27.02 41.00 1.15
C GLU A 202 27.40 41.56 -0.23
N GLN A 203 28.06 40.75 -1.08
CA GLN A 203 28.38 41.15 -2.46
C GLN A 203 27.11 41.44 -3.28
N ILE A 204 26.08 40.61 -3.16
CA ILE A 204 24.80 40.81 -3.86
C ILE A 204 24.08 42.04 -3.31
N GLN A 205 24.10 42.25 -1.99
CA GLN A 205 23.48 43.41 -1.36
C GLN A 205 24.16 44.70 -1.78
N SER A 206 25.49 44.76 -1.81
CA SER A 206 26.25 45.94 -2.27
C SER A 206 25.99 46.23 -3.75
N ALA A 207 26.01 45.20 -4.61
CA ALA A 207 25.65 45.33 -6.01
C ALA A 207 24.21 45.84 -6.21
N LYS A 208 23.24 45.30 -5.44
CA LYS A 208 21.85 45.74 -5.47
C LYS A 208 21.63 47.13 -4.84
N ALA A 209 22.50 47.58 -3.95
CA ALA A 209 22.42 48.89 -3.30
C ALA A 209 23.08 50.00 -4.13
N SER A 210 24.01 49.64 -5.02
CA SER A 210 24.66 50.56 -5.95
C SER A 210 23.64 51.37 -6.76
N GLY A 211 23.90 52.66 -6.94
CA GLY A 211 23.07 53.58 -7.74
C GLY A 211 21.69 53.92 -7.16
N LYS A 212 21.29 53.38 -6.01
CA LYS A 212 19.98 53.65 -5.38
C LYS A 212 19.98 54.96 -4.57
N LYS A 213 18.98 55.09 -3.68
CA LYS A 213 18.74 56.26 -2.83
C LYS A 213 19.98 56.73 -2.06
N ASN A 214 20.80 55.82 -1.53
CA ASN A 214 21.98 56.20 -0.76
C ASN A 214 23.04 56.89 -1.64
N PHE A 215 23.25 56.39 -2.86
CA PHE A 215 24.12 57.03 -3.84
C PHE A 215 23.59 58.43 -4.20
N TYR A 216 22.29 58.55 -4.49
CA TYR A 216 21.67 59.83 -4.83
C TYR A 216 21.74 60.85 -3.67
N LYS A 217 21.50 60.41 -2.43
CA LYS A 217 21.64 61.24 -1.23
C LYS A 217 23.08 61.73 -1.04
N ALA A 218 24.06 60.85 -1.19
CA ALA A 218 25.48 61.21 -1.12
C ALA A 218 25.85 62.24 -2.20
N LEU A 219 25.33 62.09 -3.42
CA LEU A 219 25.54 63.03 -4.51
C LEU A 219 24.90 64.40 -4.23
N LYS A 220 23.67 64.44 -3.69
CA LYS A 220 23.04 65.70 -3.24
C LYS A 220 23.81 66.37 -2.10
N ALA A 221 24.30 65.59 -1.13
CA ALA A 221 25.10 66.12 -0.03
C ALA A 221 26.39 66.77 -0.54
N LYS A 222 27.10 66.12 -1.48
CA LYS A 222 28.27 66.70 -2.16
C LYS A 222 27.93 67.99 -2.90
N ARG A 223 26.79 68.06 -3.61
CA ARG A 223 26.33 69.29 -4.27
C ARG A 223 26.06 70.42 -3.28
N LYS A 224 25.39 70.15 -2.16
CA LYS A 224 25.09 71.17 -1.14
C LYS A 224 26.36 71.68 -0.44
N GLY A 225 27.32 70.81 -0.18
CA GLY A 225 28.59 71.17 0.48
C GLY A 225 29.54 72.03 -0.37
N GLY A 226 29.37 72.05 -1.70
CA GLY A 226 30.21 72.83 -2.62
C GLY A 226 29.79 74.29 -2.81
N VAL A 227 28.58 74.68 -2.40
CA VAL A 227 28.01 76.01 -2.71
C VAL A 227 28.46 77.10 -1.69
N GLY A 228 29.09 76.73 -0.58
CA GLY A 228 29.50 77.66 0.48
C GLY A 228 30.99 78.07 0.50
N LYS A 229 31.79 77.70 -0.51
CA LYS A 229 33.19 78.14 -0.65
C LYS A 229 33.33 79.16 -1.78
N ARG A 230 32.80 80.37 -1.58
CA ARG A 230 33.14 81.58 -2.34
C ARG A 230 33.02 82.78 -1.42
#